data_AF-A0A640TIB4-F1
#
_entry.id   AF-A0A640TIB4-F1
#
_cell.length_a   1.000
_cell.length_b   1.000
_cell.length_c   1.000
_cell.angle_alpha   90.00
_cell.angle_beta   90.00
_cell.angle_gamma   90.00
#
_symmetry.space_group_name_H-M   'P 1'
#
loop_
_entity.id
_entity.type
_entity.pdbx_description
1 polymer ?
#
loop_
_entity_poly.entity_id
_entity_poly.type
_entity_poly.pdbx_seq_one_letter_code
_entity_poly.pdbx_strand_id
1 'polypeptide(L)'
;MRALGKASSVSVMGTQQTTQDKYYVVIAGDTLSGIASRFHTTVKQLQIWNKISDPNVIKVGQRLIVAKASTGEPQPGDPSFVPFPGGEWFKTLPTSPIIQMMGLRLVEEGCGSPYGFSGPGPKWNDKHRQAYASFQRALGYSGSDADGWPGRKSWDQLRVPFPEEDYGAAE
;
A
#
# COMPACT_ATOMS: atom_id res chain seq x y z
N MET A 1 -20.09 -38.38 8.49
CA MET A 1 -21.29 -37.69 7.97
C MET A 1 -21.34 -36.29 8.58
N ARG A 2 -21.11 -35.24 7.78
CA ARG A 2 -21.53 -33.86 8.07
C ARG A 2 -21.78 -33.19 6.71
N ALA A 3 -22.98 -32.63 6.59
CA ALA A 3 -23.67 -32.35 5.34
C ALA A 3 -23.16 -31.11 4.61
N LEU A 4 -23.30 -31.16 3.29
CA LEU A 4 -23.13 -30.05 2.35
C LEU A 4 -24.21 -28.97 2.59
N GLY A 5 -23.77 -27.77 2.93
CA GLY A 5 -24.60 -26.55 2.90
C GLY A 5 -24.22 -25.72 1.69
N LYS A 6 -25.01 -25.83 0.62
CA LYS A 6 -24.88 -25.05 -0.62
C LYS A 6 -25.59 -23.70 -0.40
N ALA A 7 -24.85 -22.59 -0.43
CA ALA A 7 -25.42 -21.26 -0.56
C ALA A 7 -25.19 -20.76 -1.99
N SER A 8 -26.28 -20.62 -2.74
CA SER A 8 -26.34 -19.85 -3.98
C SER A 8 -27.02 -18.51 -3.69
N SER A 9 -26.69 -17.50 -4.52
CA SER A 9 -27.08 -16.08 -4.52
C SER A 9 -25.99 -15.19 -3.92
N VAL A 10 -25.43 -14.19 -4.58
CA VAL A 10 -25.93 -13.33 -5.66
C VAL A 10 -24.79 -12.98 -6.60
N SER A 11 -25.05 -13.01 -7.90
CA SER A 11 -24.21 -12.36 -8.90
C SER A 11 -24.31 -10.85 -8.68
N VAL A 12 -23.37 -10.25 -7.96
CA VAL A 12 -23.11 -8.81 -8.10
C VAL A 12 -22.22 -8.66 -9.32
N MET A 13 -22.85 -8.34 -10.44
CA MET A 13 -22.17 -7.64 -11.53
C MET A 13 -21.65 -6.33 -10.94
N GLY A 14 -20.44 -6.38 -10.37
CA GLY A 14 -19.71 -5.18 -10.01
C GLY A 14 -19.34 -4.49 -11.31
N THR A 15 -20.10 -3.45 -11.64
CA THR A 15 -19.72 -2.47 -12.66
C THR A 15 -18.24 -2.15 -12.50
N GLN A 16 -17.44 -2.42 -13.53
CA GLN A 16 -16.12 -1.82 -13.69
C GLN A 16 -16.32 -0.31 -13.64
N GLN A 17 -16.20 0.29 -12.45
CA GLN A 17 -15.95 1.71 -12.34
C GLN A 17 -14.59 1.93 -12.97
N THR A 18 -14.59 2.34 -14.23
CA THR A 18 -13.49 3.09 -14.82
C THR A 18 -13.32 4.32 -13.93
N THR A 19 -12.47 4.19 -12.91
CA THR A 19 -11.97 5.37 -12.22
C THR A 19 -11.41 6.27 -13.33
N GLN A 20 -11.83 7.53 -13.36
CA GLN A 20 -11.16 8.56 -14.16
C GLN A 20 -10.30 9.40 -13.22
N ASP A 21 -9.23 9.97 -13.77
CA ASP A 21 -8.40 10.92 -13.03
C ASP A 21 -9.30 12.06 -12.50
N LYS A 22 -9.20 12.32 -11.19
CA LYS A 22 -9.86 13.46 -10.55
C LYS A 22 -8.93 14.65 -10.62
N TYR A 23 -9.48 15.77 -11.07
CA TYR A 23 -8.76 17.02 -11.19
C TYR A 23 -9.29 18.07 -10.22
N TYR A 24 -8.41 18.98 -9.81
CA TYR A 24 -8.72 20.14 -8.99
C TYR A 24 -8.03 21.37 -9.55
N VAL A 25 -8.71 22.51 -9.54
CA VAL A 25 -8.13 23.80 -9.96
C VAL A 25 -7.73 24.55 -8.71
N VAL A 26 -6.43 24.86 -8.59
CA VAL A 26 -5.86 25.60 -7.46
C VAL A 26 -6.54 26.97 -7.35
N ILE A 27 -7.03 27.32 -6.17
CA ILE A 27 -7.59 28.66 -5.88
C ILE A 27 -6.63 29.48 -5.01
N ALA A 28 -6.90 30.78 -4.87
CA ALA A 28 -6.10 31.66 -4.02
C ALA A 28 -6.10 31.14 -2.57
N GLY A 29 -4.91 30.98 -2.00
CA GLY A 29 -4.71 30.47 -0.64
C GLY A 29 -4.50 28.96 -0.52
N ASP A 30 -4.62 28.21 -1.62
CA ASP A 30 -4.29 26.78 -1.60
C ASP A 30 -2.78 26.53 -1.48
N THR A 31 -2.43 25.47 -0.76
CA THR A 31 -1.08 24.89 -0.70
C THR A 31 -1.12 23.44 -1.14
N LEU A 32 0.02 22.90 -1.62
CA LEU A 32 0.07 21.50 -2.05
C LEU A 32 -0.20 20.55 -0.86
N SER A 33 0.18 20.94 0.36
CA SER A 33 -0.16 20.23 1.60
C SER A 33 -1.65 20.27 1.93
N GLY A 34 -2.30 21.44 1.86
CA GLY A 34 -3.73 21.57 2.11
C GLY A 34 -4.58 20.80 1.10
N ILE A 35 -4.19 20.85 -0.18
CA ILE A 35 -4.82 20.04 -1.25
C ILE A 35 -4.60 18.55 -0.97
N ALA A 36 -3.38 18.13 -0.62
CA ALA A 36 -3.10 16.74 -0.29
C ALA A 36 -4.00 16.21 0.84
N SER A 37 -4.11 16.97 1.93
CA SER A 37 -5.01 16.63 3.04
C SER A 37 -6.48 16.54 2.61
N ARG A 38 -6.95 17.51 1.80
CA ARG A 38 -8.35 17.55 1.32
C ARG A 38 -8.72 16.36 0.44
N PHE A 39 -7.77 15.86 -0.34
CA PHE A 39 -7.98 14.74 -1.26
C PHE A 39 -7.42 13.42 -0.74
N HIS A 40 -7.06 13.35 0.54
CA HIS A 40 -6.52 12.15 1.20
C HIS A 40 -5.32 11.54 0.46
N THR A 41 -4.43 12.39 -0.04
CA THR A 41 -3.17 11.99 -0.71
C THR A 41 -1.98 12.68 -0.01
N THR A 42 -0.77 12.54 -0.55
CA THR A 42 0.42 13.19 -0.01
C THR A 42 0.98 14.24 -0.97
N VAL A 43 1.71 15.21 -0.43
CA VAL A 43 2.44 16.24 -1.20
C VAL A 43 3.33 15.57 -2.26
N LYS A 44 4.09 14.54 -1.84
CA LYS A 44 4.98 13.80 -2.72
C LYS A 44 4.24 13.16 -3.89
N GLN A 45 3.04 12.66 -3.64
CA GLN A 45 2.23 12.00 -4.66
C GLN A 45 1.63 12.99 -5.64
N LEU A 46 1.12 14.12 -5.14
CA LEU A 46 0.70 15.24 -5.98
C LEU A 46 1.85 15.74 -6.86
N GLN A 47 3.07 15.80 -6.32
CA GLN A 47 4.26 16.16 -7.09
C GLN A 47 4.56 15.17 -8.21
N ILE A 48 4.48 13.87 -7.94
CA ILE A 48 4.71 12.82 -8.93
C ILE A 48 3.67 12.89 -10.05
N TRP A 49 2.39 12.96 -9.71
CA TRP A 49 1.30 13.02 -10.69
C TRP A 49 1.35 14.25 -11.58
N ASN A 50 1.70 15.40 -11.00
CA ASN A 50 1.67 16.69 -11.68
C ASN A 50 3.05 17.16 -12.16
N LYS A 51 4.09 16.34 -11.97
CA LYS A 51 5.49 16.66 -12.30
C LYS A 51 5.95 17.98 -11.66
N ILE A 52 5.59 18.20 -10.40
CA ILE A 52 5.93 19.41 -9.64
C ILE A 52 7.24 19.18 -8.89
N SER A 53 8.31 19.85 -9.29
CA SER A 53 9.61 19.75 -8.63
C SER A 53 9.64 20.49 -7.28
N ASP A 54 8.99 21.65 -7.20
CA ASP A 54 8.92 22.47 -5.98
C ASP A 54 7.47 22.55 -5.47
N PRO A 55 7.15 21.94 -4.30
CA PRO A 55 5.79 21.89 -3.78
C PRO A 55 5.25 23.25 -3.34
N ASN A 56 6.10 24.27 -3.20
CA ASN A 56 5.70 25.63 -2.83
C ASN A 56 5.35 26.50 -4.05
N VAL A 57 5.52 25.98 -5.27
CA VAL A 57 5.37 26.76 -6.52
C VAL A 57 4.15 26.31 -7.33
N ILE A 58 3.00 26.16 -6.66
CA ILE A 58 1.71 25.99 -7.34
C ILE A 58 1.07 27.33 -7.67
N LYS A 59 0.43 27.44 -8.84
CA LYS A 59 -0.20 28.69 -9.31
C LYS A 59 -1.71 28.61 -9.22
N VAL A 60 -2.36 29.71 -8.83
CA VAL A 60 -3.82 29.83 -8.93
C VAL A 60 -4.26 29.61 -10.39
N GLY A 61 -5.33 28.83 -10.57
CA GLY A 61 -5.81 28.40 -11.88
C GLY A 61 -5.10 27.16 -12.44
N GLN A 62 -4.05 26.65 -11.78
CA GLN A 62 -3.38 25.42 -12.19
C GLN A 62 -4.29 24.21 -11.96
N ARG A 63 -4.49 23.39 -13.00
CA ARG A 63 -5.21 22.14 -12.90
C ARG A 63 -4.25 21.04 -12.41
N LEU A 64 -4.54 20.48 -11.25
CA LEU A 64 -3.82 19.37 -10.64
C LEU A 64 -4.62 18.08 -10.74
N ILE A 65 -3.95 16.99 -11.08
CA ILE A 65 -4.40 15.63 -10.81
C ILE A 65 -4.32 15.44 -9.29
N VAL A 66 -5.46 15.21 -8.65
CA VAL A 66 -5.58 15.03 -7.19
C VAL A 66 -6.04 13.62 -6.81
N ALA A 67 -6.50 12.85 -7.78
CA ALA A 67 -6.56 11.40 -7.68
C ALA A 67 -6.29 10.84 -9.06
N LYS A 68 -5.28 9.99 -9.22
CA LYS A 68 -5.09 9.27 -10.47
C LYS A 68 -5.99 8.04 -10.49
N ALA A 69 -6.76 7.88 -11.55
CA ALA A 69 -7.32 6.59 -11.88
C ALA A 69 -6.24 5.69 -12.43
N SER A 70 -5.55 5.05 -11.52
CA SER A 70 -4.68 3.95 -11.86
C SER A 70 -4.76 2.99 -10.70
N THR A 71 -5.02 1.74 -11.06
CA THR A 71 -4.67 0.55 -10.30
C THR A 71 -3.53 0.85 -9.32
N GLY A 72 -3.88 1.11 -8.06
CA GLY A 72 -2.95 1.19 -6.94
C GLY A 72 -2.57 2.58 -6.43
N GLU A 73 -3.47 3.29 -5.71
CA GLU A 73 -3.13 4.38 -4.75
C GLU A 73 -4.14 4.50 -3.58
N PRO A 74 -3.82 5.17 -2.45
CA PRO A 74 -4.36 4.87 -1.13
C PRO A 74 -5.80 5.30 -1.00
N GLN A 75 -6.68 4.29 -0.97
CA GLN A 75 -7.86 4.40 -0.16
C GLN A 75 -7.43 4.67 1.30
N PRO A 76 -8.21 5.43 2.08
CA PRO A 76 -8.06 5.39 3.53
C PRO A 76 -8.23 3.94 3.97
N GLY A 77 -7.10 3.28 4.22
CA GLY A 77 -7.07 2.04 4.96
C GLY A 77 -7.56 2.33 6.37
N ASP A 78 -8.02 1.28 7.04
CA ASP A 78 -8.31 1.32 8.47
C ASP A 78 -7.13 2.04 9.19
N PRO A 79 -7.39 3.14 9.94
CA PRO A 79 -6.36 4.03 10.48
C PRO A 79 -5.38 3.32 11.43
N SER A 80 -5.68 2.08 11.82
CA SER A 80 -4.80 1.22 12.61
C SER A 80 -3.66 0.57 11.80
N PHE A 81 -3.64 0.64 10.47
CA PHE A 81 -2.65 -0.05 9.63
C PHE A 81 -1.88 0.89 8.68
N VAL A 82 -0.64 0.51 8.39
CA VAL A 82 0.25 1.24 7.50
C VAL A 82 -0.35 1.28 6.08
N PRO A 83 -0.63 2.46 5.51
CA PRO A 83 -1.10 2.54 4.14
C PRO A 83 0.00 2.05 3.18
N PHE A 84 -0.40 1.42 2.06
CA PHE A 84 0.56 0.89 1.09
C PHE A 84 1.58 1.97 0.63
N PRO A 85 2.89 1.78 0.91
CA PRO A 85 3.94 2.78 0.62
C PRO A 85 4.22 2.99 -0.89
N GLY A 86 3.67 2.13 -1.74
CA GLY A 86 3.94 2.10 -3.18
C GLY A 86 4.94 0.99 -3.56
N GLY A 87 4.69 0.33 -4.70
CA GLY A 87 5.51 -0.80 -5.14
C GLY A 87 6.95 -0.40 -5.48
N GLU A 88 7.13 0.81 -6.00
CA GLU A 88 8.46 1.36 -6.31
C GLU A 88 9.32 1.56 -5.06
N TRP A 89 8.72 1.84 -3.91
CA TRP A 89 9.46 1.97 -2.65
C TRP A 89 10.14 0.66 -2.26
N PHE A 90 9.52 -0.50 -2.48
CA PHE A 90 10.15 -1.79 -2.23
C PHE A 90 11.31 -2.08 -3.20
N LYS A 91 11.22 -1.58 -4.44
CA LYS A 91 12.27 -1.75 -5.45
C LYS A 91 13.54 -0.95 -5.13
N THR A 92 13.47 0.06 -4.26
CA THR A 92 14.67 0.76 -3.75
C THR A 92 15.38 0.01 -2.63
N LEU A 93 14.92 -1.20 -2.26
CA LEU A 93 15.48 -2.05 -1.20
C LEU A 93 15.62 -1.31 0.15
N PRO A 94 14.52 -0.76 0.69
CA PRO A 94 14.57 0.11 1.85
C PRO A 94 14.98 -0.61 3.13
N THR A 95 15.54 0.15 4.07
CA THR A 95 15.63 -0.25 5.48
C THR A 95 14.64 0.59 6.28
N SER A 96 13.66 -0.04 6.92
CA SER A 96 12.59 0.65 7.64
C SER A 96 11.90 -0.28 8.65
N PRO A 97 11.43 0.24 9.80
CA PRO A 97 10.55 -0.51 10.70
C PRO A 97 9.28 -1.06 10.02
N ILE A 98 8.80 -0.43 8.95
CA ILE A 98 7.66 -0.93 8.16
C ILE A 98 7.97 -2.29 7.51
N ILE A 99 9.21 -2.51 7.06
CA ILE A 99 9.64 -3.81 6.50
C ILE A 99 9.66 -4.87 7.60
N GLN A 100 10.12 -4.51 8.80
CA GLN A 100 10.10 -5.40 9.96
C GLN A 100 8.68 -5.82 10.31
N MET A 101 7.75 -4.86 10.46
CA MET A 101 6.35 -5.15 10.80
C MET A 101 5.65 -5.97 9.71
N MET A 102 5.90 -5.66 8.44
CA MET A 102 5.40 -6.46 7.32
C MET A 102 5.95 -7.89 7.39
N GLY A 103 7.24 -8.06 7.65
CA GLY A 103 7.86 -9.38 7.81
C GLY A 103 7.24 -10.17 8.97
N LEU A 104 7.04 -9.54 10.13
CA LEU A 104 6.40 -10.16 11.30
C LEU A 104 4.98 -10.61 10.95
N ARG A 105 4.21 -9.77 10.25
CA ARG A 105 2.87 -10.11 9.82
C ARG A 105 2.85 -11.28 8.84
N LEU A 106 3.83 -11.38 7.93
CA LEU A 106 3.99 -12.54 7.05
C LEU A 106 4.26 -13.83 7.85
N VAL A 107 4.97 -13.76 8.99
CA VAL A 107 5.16 -14.91 9.89
C VAL A 107 3.82 -15.35 10.48
N GLU A 108 2.99 -14.41 10.94
CA GLU A 108 1.66 -14.70 11.49
C GLU A 108 0.72 -15.32 10.44
N GLU A 109 0.83 -14.91 9.18
CA GLU A 109 0.12 -15.51 8.04
C GLU A 109 0.72 -16.87 7.60
N GLY A 110 1.65 -17.44 8.36
CA GLY A 110 2.29 -18.72 8.08
C GLY A 110 3.32 -18.69 6.93
N CYS A 111 3.65 -17.51 6.42
CA CYS A 111 4.55 -17.31 5.29
C CYS A 111 6.01 -17.04 5.72
N GLY A 112 6.31 -17.19 7.01
CA GLY A 112 7.61 -16.85 7.62
C GLY A 112 8.76 -17.83 7.40
N SER A 113 8.53 -18.99 6.78
CA SER A 113 9.55 -20.04 6.57
C SER A 113 10.90 -19.52 6.02
N PRO A 114 10.96 -18.58 5.05
CA PRO A 114 12.22 -18.05 4.52
C PRO A 114 13.11 -17.33 5.54
N TYR A 115 12.54 -16.86 6.67
CA TYR A 115 13.31 -16.15 7.69
C TYR A 115 14.15 -17.09 8.55
N GLY A 116 13.70 -18.34 8.76
CA GLY A 116 14.29 -19.25 9.73
C GLY A 116 14.17 -18.72 11.17
N PHE A 117 15.01 -19.25 12.06
CA PHE A 117 14.97 -18.91 13.50
C PHE A 117 15.27 -17.43 13.81
N SER A 118 15.96 -16.71 12.92
CA SER A 118 16.32 -15.30 13.13
C SER A 118 15.15 -14.35 12.98
N GLY A 119 14.06 -14.78 12.33
CA GLY A 119 12.94 -13.90 12.01
C GLY A 119 13.26 -12.84 10.94
N PRO A 120 12.26 -12.02 10.58
CA PRO A 120 12.42 -10.92 9.64
C PRO A 120 13.27 -9.81 10.24
N GLY A 121 13.94 -9.04 9.37
CA GLY A 121 14.74 -7.86 9.72
C GLY A 121 14.19 -6.59 9.06
N PRO A 122 14.63 -5.38 9.42
CA PRO A 122 14.08 -4.13 8.88
C PRO A 122 14.55 -3.81 7.46
N LYS A 123 15.50 -4.56 6.90
CA LYS A 123 16.03 -4.35 5.55
C LYS A 123 15.35 -5.29 4.57
N TRP A 124 14.73 -4.72 3.53
CA TRP A 124 14.15 -5.49 2.44
C TRP A 124 15.23 -6.34 1.75
N ASN A 125 14.92 -7.61 1.51
CA ASN A 125 15.83 -8.60 0.92
C ASN A 125 15.04 -9.75 0.28
N ASP A 126 15.75 -10.73 -0.29
CA ASP A 126 15.13 -11.87 -0.97
C ASP A 126 14.23 -12.73 -0.07
N LYS A 127 14.52 -12.82 1.23
CA LYS A 127 13.67 -13.57 2.17
C LYS A 127 12.29 -12.91 2.30
N HIS A 128 12.24 -11.58 2.35
CA HIS A 128 10.98 -10.84 2.33
C HIS A 128 10.22 -11.08 1.02
N ARG A 129 10.91 -11.02 -0.11
CA ARG A 129 10.31 -11.26 -1.43
C ARG A 129 9.70 -12.66 -1.53
N GLN A 130 10.42 -13.69 -1.04
CA GLN A 130 9.93 -15.06 -1.02
C GLN A 130 8.74 -15.26 -0.08
N ALA A 131 8.81 -14.70 1.14
CA ALA A 131 7.72 -14.76 2.12
C ALA A 131 6.46 -14.07 1.56
N TYR A 132 6.62 -12.90 0.95
CA TYR A 132 5.51 -12.15 0.36
C TYR A 132 4.90 -12.88 -0.86
N ALA A 133 5.72 -13.54 -1.68
CA ALA A 133 5.22 -14.37 -2.79
C ALA A 133 4.36 -15.54 -2.28
N SER A 134 4.77 -16.17 -1.16
CA SER A 134 3.97 -17.22 -0.51
C SER A 134 2.63 -16.68 0.00
N PHE A 135 2.63 -15.48 0.58
CA PHE A 135 1.39 -14.83 1.01
C PHE A 135 0.46 -14.49 -0.16
N GLN A 136 1.00 -13.95 -1.26
CA GLN A 136 0.22 -13.73 -2.48
C GLN A 136 -0.41 -15.04 -3.00
N ARG A 137 0.33 -16.15 -2.99
CA ARG A 137 -0.22 -17.47 -3.35
C ARG A 137 -1.31 -17.94 -2.37
N ALA A 138 -1.14 -17.70 -1.08
CA ALA A 138 -2.15 -18.02 -0.07
C ALA A 138 -3.46 -17.23 -0.28
N LEU A 139 -3.37 -16.00 -0.80
CA LEU A 139 -4.51 -15.21 -1.23
C LEU A 139 -5.11 -15.65 -2.59
N GLY A 140 -4.54 -16.66 -3.25
CA GLY A 140 -5.00 -17.18 -4.54
C GLY A 140 -4.39 -16.51 -5.78
N TYR A 141 -3.39 -15.64 -5.62
CA TYR A 141 -2.68 -15.04 -6.75
C TYR A 141 -1.73 -16.07 -7.40
N SER A 142 -1.48 -15.92 -8.69
CA SER A 142 -0.60 -16.83 -9.45
C SER A 142 0.17 -16.10 -10.55
N GLY A 143 1.21 -16.76 -11.09
CA GLY A 143 2.01 -16.19 -12.17
C GLY A 143 2.71 -14.88 -11.76
N SER A 144 2.62 -13.87 -12.61
CA SER A 144 3.18 -12.53 -12.38
C SER A 144 2.57 -11.80 -11.19
N ASP A 145 1.36 -12.17 -10.76
CA ASP A 145 0.68 -11.50 -9.66
C ASP A 145 1.10 -12.05 -8.28
N ALA A 146 1.88 -13.14 -8.25
CA ALA A 146 2.50 -13.72 -7.07
C ALA A 146 4.03 -13.66 -7.14
N ASP A 147 4.54 -12.52 -7.61
CA ASP A 147 5.96 -12.28 -7.85
C ASP A 147 6.77 -11.95 -6.59
N GLY A 148 6.11 -11.69 -5.46
CA GLY A 148 6.72 -11.30 -4.19
C GLY A 148 6.98 -9.80 -4.05
N TRP A 149 6.61 -8.99 -5.05
CA TRP A 149 6.61 -7.54 -4.90
C TRP A 149 5.27 -7.09 -4.29
N PRO A 150 5.29 -6.30 -3.22
CA PRO A 150 4.06 -5.83 -2.60
C PRO A 150 3.24 -4.97 -3.56
N GLY A 151 2.00 -5.39 -3.78
CA GLY A 151 0.97 -4.61 -4.45
C GLY A 151 -0.08 -4.13 -3.46
N ARG A 152 -0.86 -3.11 -3.84
CA ARG A 152 -1.90 -2.53 -2.98
C ARG A 152 -2.85 -3.57 -2.39
N LYS A 153 -3.47 -4.39 -3.24
CA LYS A 153 -4.49 -5.36 -2.81
C LYS A 153 -3.95 -6.38 -1.80
N SER A 154 -2.77 -6.93 -2.05
CA SER A 154 -2.14 -7.86 -1.10
C SER A 154 -1.68 -7.13 0.17
N TRP A 155 -1.21 -5.89 0.06
CA TRP A 155 -0.79 -5.08 1.21
C TRP A 155 -1.96 -4.79 2.16
N ASP A 156 -3.10 -4.37 1.61
CA ASP A 156 -4.31 -4.08 2.40
C ASP A 156 -4.82 -5.34 3.13
N GLN A 157 -4.68 -6.52 2.51
CA GLN A 157 -5.02 -7.80 3.15
C GLN A 157 -4.02 -8.22 4.22
N LEU A 158 -2.74 -7.88 4.04
CA LEU A 158 -1.71 -8.20 5.03
C LEU A 158 -1.97 -7.45 6.34
N ARG A 159 -2.54 -6.25 6.29
CA ARG A 159 -2.86 -5.41 7.47
C ARG A 159 -1.63 -5.19 8.35
N VAL A 160 -0.59 -4.59 7.75
CA VAL A 160 0.67 -4.29 8.45
C VAL A 160 0.41 -3.23 9.53
N PRO A 161 0.62 -3.53 10.83
CA PRO A 161 0.44 -2.54 11.89
C PRO A 161 1.52 -1.47 11.82
N PHE A 162 1.22 -0.28 12.35
CA PHE A 162 2.26 0.73 12.54
C PHE A 162 3.31 0.20 13.52
N PRO A 163 4.61 0.47 13.29
CA PRO A 163 5.62 0.22 14.30
C PRO A 163 5.29 1.08 15.51
N GLU A 164 5.07 0.48 16.67
CA GLU A 164 4.91 1.24 17.91
C GLU A 164 6.19 2.06 18.16
N GLU A 165 6.05 3.31 18.59
CA GLU A 165 7.17 4.26 18.74
C GLU A 165 8.24 3.80 19.76
N ASP A 166 7.98 2.71 20.50
CA ASP A 166 8.80 2.20 21.60
C ASP A 166 9.83 1.12 21.19
N TYR A 167 10.11 0.92 19.89
CA TYR A 167 11.21 0.04 19.44
C TYR A 167 12.61 0.71 19.60
N GLY A 168 12.81 1.50 20.66
CA GLY A 168 13.99 2.34 20.89
C GLY A 168 14.39 2.55 22.35
N ALA A 169 13.84 1.81 23.31
CA ALA A 169 14.33 1.79 24.69
C ALA A 169 14.81 0.38 25.07
N ALA A 170 15.90 -0.06 24.46
CA ALA A 170 16.76 -1.05 25.09
C ALA A 170 17.82 -0.26 25.88
N GLU A 171 17.59 -0.09 27.19
CA GLU A 171 18.65 0.26 28.15
C GLU A 171 19.58 -0.94 28.38
#